data_AF-A0AAU4R1V3-F1
#
_entry.id   AF-A0AAU4R1V3-F1
#
_cell.length_a   1.000
_cell.length_b   1.000
_cell.length_c   1.000
_cell.angle_alpha   90.00
_cell.angle_beta   90.00
_cell.angle_gamma   90.00
#
_symmetry.space_group_name_H-M   'P 1'
#
loop_
_entity.id
_entity.type
_entity.pdbx_description
1 polymer ?
#
loop_
_entity_poly.entity_id
_entity_poly.type
_entity_poly.pdbx_seq_one_letter_code
_entity_poly.pdbx_strand_id
1 'polypeptide(L)'
;MNSGNGDAQHPTPRPAPDQPPRIPLPRASVEDTGRPLPALEDLGDPVPGVAPLVLEHRVLKALLGAWALAACSPEETAAVEEHLGDCGSCADEARRLREAVGLLHPAESLDLDPSLRTRVLQGCLERRPPRIPVPEWAAPYDAETARLDALLQDFGDAEWHAPVRLRWFEKDEPTSRRTTVAGVIAHLLTVDGLVALALGLQDPMGDVAADRPTPSGRTEAYWRASHFPPTRAVRAPWREQTHALVRTVSFAGGGTGKLSVAYGDFELPLRDAMLDRAFECWVHAEDIADAVDYPYEAPVGRDLHHMVDLAARMLPTVLAARRRAGFAAPPPPGPHRRLVPAGEPGRSLRLEIEGSGGGQWLIPLDSPAAVGSAEHEVAHVALDGAEFCRLAAGHVPPAEAAAGQVGDREAIRDVLFAAASLSRM
;
A
#
# COMPACT_ATOMS: atom_id res chain seq x y z
N MET A 1 -52.49 2.15 28.89
CA MET A 1 -52.71 0.92 29.67
C MET A 1 -51.51 0.02 29.39
N ASN A 2 -50.45 0.16 30.18
CA ASN A 2 -50.02 -0.73 31.27
C ASN A 2 -49.44 -2.06 30.73
N SER A 3 -48.11 -2.18 30.60
CA SER A 3 -47.18 -2.84 31.56
C SER A 3 -47.02 -4.34 31.24
N GLY A 4 -45.87 -5.01 31.23
CA GLY A 4 -44.49 -4.75 31.64
C GLY A 4 -43.76 -6.10 31.80
N ASN A 5 -42.42 -6.07 31.92
CA ASN A 5 -41.47 -7.16 32.25
C ASN A 5 -41.19 -8.26 31.21
N GLY A 6 -39.94 -8.70 31.00
CA GLY A 6 -38.67 -8.33 31.63
C GLY A 6 -37.51 -9.15 31.04
N ASP A 7 -36.42 -8.45 30.72
CA ASP A 7 -35.13 -9.03 30.32
C ASP A 7 -34.50 -9.81 31.48
N ALA A 8 -34.23 -11.10 31.26
CA ALA A 8 -33.35 -11.89 32.11
C ALA A 8 -31.93 -11.86 31.53
N GLN A 9 -31.18 -10.81 31.85
CA GLN A 9 -29.73 -10.81 31.76
C GLN A 9 -29.17 -11.83 32.75
N HIS A 10 -28.59 -12.92 32.25
CA HIS A 10 -27.71 -13.74 33.06
C HIS A 10 -26.40 -12.97 33.31
N PRO A 11 -26.05 -12.64 34.57
CA PRO A 11 -24.78 -12.00 34.85
C PRO A 11 -23.68 -13.04 34.72
N THR A 12 -22.80 -12.86 33.73
CA THR A 12 -21.49 -13.51 33.72
C THR A 12 -20.74 -13.10 34.99
N PRO A 13 -20.29 -14.03 35.84
CA PRO A 13 -19.63 -13.67 37.08
C PRO A 13 -18.34 -12.91 36.76
N ARG A 14 -18.23 -11.68 37.27
CA ARG A 14 -16.98 -10.93 37.26
C ARG A 14 -15.93 -11.75 38.01
N PRO A 15 -14.73 -11.99 37.44
CA PRO A 15 -13.66 -12.63 38.18
C PRO A 15 -13.31 -11.76 39.41
N ALA A 16 -13.11 -12.42 40.55
CA ALA A 16 -12.67 -11.76 41.77
C ALA A 16 -11.34 -11.02 41.52
N PRO A 17 -11.13 -9.82 42.09
CA PRO A 17 -10.00 -8.95 41.77
C PRO A 17 -8.60 -9.50 42.15
N ASP A 18 -8.52 -10.70 42.73
CA ASP A 18 -7.28 -11.34 43.20
C ASP A 18 -6.97 -12.69 42.53
N GLN A 19 -7.63 -13.05 41.42
CA GLN A 19 -7.28 -14.26 40.69
C GLN A 19 -6.19 -13.96 39.63
N PRO A 20 -4.97 -14.52 39.73
CA PRO A 20 -3.95 -14.32 38.71
C PRO A 20 -4.42 -14.91 37.38
N PRO A 21 -4.07 -14.29 36.24
CA PRO A 21 -4.55 -14.73 34.94
C PRO A 21 -4.11 -16.18 34.67
N ARG A 22 -5.03 -16.99 34.12
CA ARG A 22 -4.76 -18.41 33.76
C ARG A 22 -3.63 -18.58 32.73
N ILE A 23 -3.27 -17.50 32.05
CA ILE A 23 -2.13 -17.43 31.13
C ILE A 23 -1.25 -16.28 31.63
N PRO A 24 0.04 -16.52 31.96
CA PRO A 24 0.94 -15.45 32.36
C PRO A 24 1.01 -14.38 31.26
N LEU A 25 0.90 -13.11 31.66
CA LEU A 25 1.19 -12.01 30.74
C LEU A 25 2.65 -12.15 30.25
N PRO A 26 2.93 -11.93 28.95
CA PRO A 26 4.30 -11.90 28.47
C PRO A 26 5.12 -10.93 29.31
N ARG A 27 6.28 -11.37 29.79
CA ARG A 27 7.20 -10.50 30.52
C ARG A 27 7.53 -9.30 29.63
N ALA A 28 7.33 -8.08 30.12
CA ALA A 28 7.89 -6.90 29.47
C ALA A 28 9.41 -7.11 29.38
N SER A 29 9.98 -6.94 28.19
CA SER A 29 11.44 -6.97 28.04
C SER A 29 12.02 -5.89 28.95
N VAL A 30 13.11 -6.20 29.67
CA VAL A 30 13.77 -5.24 30.56
C VAL A 30 14.12 -3.96 29.81
N GLU A 31 14.44 -4.10 28.52
CA GLU A 31 14.74 -3.03 27.56
C GLU A 31 13.58 -2.04 27.34
N ASP A 32 12.33 -2.49 27.43
CA ASP A 32 11.14 -1.65 27.23
C ASP A 32 10.73 -0.88 28.51
N THR A 33 11.35 -1.18 29.66
CA THR A 33 11.02 -0.53 30.95
C THR A 33 11.81 0.76 31.23
N GLY A 34 12.76 1.11 30.36
CA GLY A 34 13.65 2.28 30.55
C GLY A 34 14.58 2.15 31.76
N ARG A 35 14.68 0.96 32.37
CA ARG A 35 15.62 0.66 33.45
C ARG A 35 16.93 0.12 32.86
N PRO A 36 18.08 0.39 33.50
CA PRO A 36 19.32 -0.25 33.10
C PRO A 36 19.20 -1.77 33.21
N LEU A 37 19.81 -2.49 32.26
CA LEU A 37 19.92 -3.95 32.32
C LEU A 37 20.62 -4.35 33.64
N PRO A 38 20.07 -5.31 34.41
CA PRO A 38 20.74 -5.81 35.61
C PRO A 38 22.10 -6.41 35.23
N ALA A 39 23.11 -6.22 36.09
CA ALA A 39 24.41 -6.82 35.89
C ALA A 39 24.28 -8.35 35.99
N LEU A 40 25.17 -9.10 35.32
CA LEU A 40 25.21 -10.58 35.40
C LEU A 40 25.32 -11.10 36.85
N GLU A 41 25.82 -10.26 37.75
CA GLU A 41 26.00 -10.50 39.18
C GLU A 41 24.68 -10.41 39.98
N ASP A 42 23.67 -9.70 39.46
CA ASP A 42 22.35 -9.49 40.08
C ASP A 42 21.32 -10.56 39.67
N LEU A 43 21.64 -11.37 38.66
CA LEU A 43 20.88 -12.56 38.31
C LEU A 43 21.23 -13.65 39.33
N GLY A 44 20.57 -13.59 40.50
CA GLY A 44 20.71 -14.62 41.52
C GLY A 44 20.52 -16.04 40.97
N ASP A 45 21.04 -17.02 41.71
CA ASP A 45 20.99 -18.44 41.34
C ASP A 45 19.62 -18.86 40.80
N PRO A 46 19.56 -19.71 39.75
CA PRO A 46 18.30 -20.15 39.17
C PRO A 46 17.39 -20.71 40.27
N VAL A 47 16.14 -20.24 40.27
CA VAL A 47 15.08 -20.70 41.16
C VAL A 47 15.10 -22.23 41.21
N PRO A 48 15.10 -22.87 42.39
CA PRO A 48 15.14 -24.33 42.50
C PRO A 48 14.03 -24.92 41.63
N GLY A 49 14.43 -25.82 40.71
CA GLY A 49 13.53 -26.46 39.76
C GLY A 49 12.31 -27.05 40.44
N VAL A 50 11.16 -26.94 39.78
CA VAL A 50 9.93 -27.65 40.12
C VAL A 50 10.30 -29.11 40.35
N ALA A 51 9.99 -29.64 41.55
CA ALA A 51 10.31 -31.02 41.90
C ALA A 51 9.74 -31.96 40.82
N PRO A 52 10.51 -32.95 40.34
CA PRO A 52 10.06 -33.84 39.28
C PRO A 52 8.78 -34.56 39.69
N LEU A 53 7.80 -34.55 38.80
CA LEU A 53 6.51 -35.19 39.00
C LEU A 53 6.70 -36.71 38.88
N VAL A 54 6.96 -37.38 40.01
CA VAL A 54 7.16 -38.85 40.03
C VAL A 54 5.81 -39.54 39.99
N LEU A 55 5.48 -40.12 38.83
CA LEU A 55 4.26 -40.90 38.62
C LEU A 55 4.56 -42.39 38.48
N GLU A 56 3.64 -43.24 38.92
CA GLU A 56 3.75 -44.67 38.71
C GLU A 56 3.66 -45.03 37.23
N HIS A 57 4.38 -46.07 36.80
CA HIS A 57 4.39 -46.55 35.41
C HIS A 57 2.98 -46.73 34.80
N ARG A 58 2.01 -47.21 35.59
CA ARG A 58 0.63 -47.39 35.13
C ARG A 58 -0.04 -46.07 34.74
N VAL A 59 0.25 -44.99 35.47
CA VAL A 59 -0.28 -43.65 35.22
C VAL A 59 0.39 -43.07 33.98
N LEU A 60 1.72 -43.16 33.88
CA LEU A 60 2.49 -42.72 32.72
C LEU A 60 2.06 -43.44 31.43
N LYS A 61 1.80 -44.74 31.51
CA LYS A 61 1.26 -45.52 30.40
C LYS A 61 -0.14 -45.05 29.98
N ALA A 62 -0.98 -44.63 30.91
CA ALA A 62 -2.31 -44.09 30.61
C ALA A 62 -2.24 -42.70 29.95
N LEU A 63 -1.19 -41.90 30.25
CA LEU A 63 -0.97 -40.58 29.66
C LEU A 63 -0.46 -40.62 28.22
N LEU A 64 0.02 -41.76 27.71
CA LEU A 64 0.60 -41.85 26.36
C LEU A 64 -0.33 -41.35 25.25
N GLY A 65 -1.64 -41.59 25.38
CA GLY A 65 -2.63 -41.10 24.41
C GLY A 65 -2.80 -39.57 24.46
N ALA A 66 -2.87 -38.98 25.65
CA ALA A 66 -2.96 -37.54 25.84
C ALA A 66 -1.66 -36.84 25.41
N TRP A 67 -0.50 -37.44 25.72
CA TRP A 67 0.81 -36.97 25.30
C TRP A 67 0.96 -37.01 23.77
N ALA A 68 0.49 -38.09 23.11
CA ALA A 68 0.50 -38.18 21.65
C ALA A 68 -0.35 -37.10 20.95
N LEU A 69 -1.37 -36.58 21.63
CA LEU A 69 -2.24 -35.49 21.19
C LEU A 69 -1.79 -34.09 21.66
N ALA A 70 -0.61 -33.98 22.30
CA ALA A 70 -0.12 -32.74 22.92
C ALA A 70 -1.13 -32.11 23.93
N ALA A 71 -1.88 -32.94 24.64
CA ALA A 71 -2.93 -32.55 25.58
C ALA A 71 -2.51 -32.66 27.07
N CYS A 72 -1.28 -33.07 27.35
CA CYS A 72 -0.71 -33.12 28.69
C CYS A 72 -0.27 -31.73 29.19
N SER A 73 -0.24 -31.54 30.51
CA SER A 73 0.44 -30.37 31.09
C SER A 73 1.95 -30.40 30.82
N PRO A 74 2.69 -29.29 30.99
CA PRO A 74 4.14 -29.28 30.87
C PRO A 74 4.84 -30.28 31.82
N GLU A 75 4.34 -30.41 33.05
CA GLU A 75 4.88 -31.32 34.07
C GLU A 75 4.64 -32.79 33.71
N GLU A 76 3.43 -33.11 33.22
CA GLU A 76 3.09 -34.45 32.74
C GLU A 76 3.90 -34.83 31.49
N THR A 77 4.12 -33.87 30.59
CA THR A 77 4.91 -34.07 29.37
C THR A 77 6.34 -34.43 29.71
N ALA A 78 6.97 -33.69 30.63
CA ALA A 78 8.32 -33.98 31.09
C ALA A 78 8.43 -35.37 31.74
N ALA A 79 7.46 -35.73 32.60
CA ALA A 79 7.43 -37.04 33.27
C ALA A 79 7.22 -38.21 32.29
N VAL A 80 6.41 -38.02 31.25
CA VAL A 80 6.23 -39.02 30.19
C VAL A 80 7.50 -39.14 29.35
N GLU A 81 8.14 -38.04 28.94
CA GLU A 81 9.36 -38.09 28.12
C GLU A 81 10.53 -38.77 28.83
N GLU A 82 10.72 -38.48 30.12
CA GLU A 82 11.69 -39.19 30.97
C GLU A 82 11.38 -40.70 30.99
N HIS A 83 10.12 -41.07 31.20
CA HIS A 83 9.68 -42.47 31.21
C HIS A 83 9.90 -43.20 29.88
N LEU A 84 9.70 -42.53 28.74
CA LEU A 84 9.92 -43.11 27.42
C LEU A 84 11.40 -43.43 27.16
N GLY A 85 12.32 -42.70 27.80
CA GLY A 85 13.75 -43.00 27.78
C GLY A 85 14.10 -44.32 28.46
N ASP A 86 13.37 -44.66 29.53
CA ASP A 86 13.64 -45.83 30.37
C ASP A 86 12.78 -47.07 30.04
N CYS A 87 11.66 -46.91 29.34
CA CYS A 87 10.72 -48.00 29.05
C CYS A 87 10.45 -48.19 27.55
N GLY A 88 11.16 -49.14 26.93
CA GLY A 88 11.00 -49.46 25.51
C GLY A 88 9.57 -49.84 25.08
N SER A 89 8.81 -50.53 25.93
CA SER A 89 7.42 -50.89 25.60
C SER A 89 6.47 -49.69 25.53
N CYS A 90 6.70 -48.67 26.36
CA CYS A 90 5.95 -47.41 26.31
C CYS A 90 6.44 -46.52 25.17
N ALA A 91 7.74 -46.52 24.86
CA ALA A 91 8.29 -45.86 23.66
C ALA A 91 7.67 -46.39 22.37
N ASP A 92 7.56 -47.72 22.23
CA ASP A 92 6.94 -48.35 21.07
C ASP A 92 5.45 -48.01 20.94
N GLU A 93 4.73 -47.99 22.07
CA GLU A 93 3.31 -47.60 22.10
C GLU A 93 3.12 -46.11 21.78
N ALA A 94 3.95 -45.24 22.35
CA ALA A 94 3.94 -43.80 22.09
C ALA A 94 4.21 -43.49 20.61
N ARG A 95 5.14 -44.22 19.98
CA ARG A 95 5.41 -44.11 18.54
C ARG A 95 4.19 -44.51 17.70
N ARG A 96 3.56 -45.66 18.01
CA ARG A 96 2.33 -46.10 17.33
C ARG A 96 1.18 -45.10 17.49
N LEU A 97 1.02 -44.54 18.69
CA LEU A 97 0.00 -43.53 18.95
C LEU A 97 0.26 -42.25 18.15
N ARG A 98 1.50 -41.77 18.07
CA ARG A 98 1.85 -40.62 17.21
C ARG A 98 1.62 -40.88 15.72
N GLU A 99 1.95 -42.08 15.24
CA GLU A 99 1.64 -42.50 13.87
C GLU A 99 0.12 -42.48 13.62
N ALA A 100 -0.67 -42.97 14.58
CA ALA A 100 -2.13 -42.95 14.49
C ALA A 100 -2.72 -41.52 14.55
N VAL A 101 -2.17 -40.62 15.37
CA VAL A 101 -2.56 -39.20 15.40
C VAL A 101 -2.31 -38.52 14.05
N GLY A 102 -1.19 -38.85 13.38
CA GLY A 102 -0.90 -38.38 12.03
C GLY A 102 -1.92 -38.82 10.97
N LEU A 103 -2.67 -39.91 11.22
CA LEU A 103 -3.76 -40.37 10.34
C LEU A 103 -5.12 -39.72 10.69
N LEU A 104 -5.26 -39.15 11.89
CA LEU A 104 -6.49 -38.49 12.36
C LEU A 104 -6.52 -37.00 12.01
N HIS A 105 -5.35 -36.36 11.85
CA HIS A 105 -5.28 -35.00 11.36
C HIS A 105 -5.40 -34.97 9.84
N PRO A 106 -6.35 -34.20 9.28
CA PRO A 106 -6.27 -33.78 7.89
C PRO A 106 -4.91 -33.10 7.67
N ALA A 107 -4.28 -33.28 6.52
CA ALA A 107 -3.10 -32.49 6.16
C ALA A 107 -3.52 -31.01 6.11
N GLU A 108 -3.22 -30.27 7.17
CA GLU A 108 -3.40 -28.83 7.20
C GLU A 108 -2.37 -28.21 6.26
N SER A 109 -2.80 -27.27 5.42
CA SER A 109 -1.87 -26.56 4.57
C SER A 109 -0.89 -25.78 5.45
N LEU A 110 0.41 -25.87 5.13
CA LEU A 110 1.44 -25.01 5.72
C LEU A 110 1.36 -23.57 5.17
N ASP A 111 0.49 -23.32 4.18
CA ASP A 111 0.25 -22.00 3.63
C ASP A 111 -0.47 -21.15 4.67
N LEU A 112 0.25 -20.16 5.20
CA LEU A 112 -0.34 -19.14 6.04
C LEU A 112 -1.29 -18.28 5.20
N ASP A 113 -2.41 -17.88 5.79
CA ASP A 113 -3.31 -16.88 5.23
C ASP A 113 -2.47 -15.64 4.81
N PRO A 114 -2.49 -15.21 3.54
CA PRO A 114 -1.70 -14.06 3.07
C PRO A 114 -1.96 -12.78 3.87
N SER A 115 -3.14 -12.64 4.47
CA SER A 115 -3.51 -11.52 5.34
C SER A 115 -2.93 -11.61 6.76
N LEU A 116 -2.38 -12.76 7.17
CA LEU A 116 -1.85 -12.97 8.52
C LEU A 116 -0.75 -11.96 8.86
N ARG A 117 0.21 -11.75 7.95
CA ARG A 117 1.29 -10.78 8.17
C ARG A 117 0.73 -9.38 8.43
N THR A 118 -0.20 -8.93 7.59
CA THR A 118 -0.86 -7.62 7.73
C THR A 118 -1.61 -7.51 9.05
N ARG A 119 -2.41 -8.51 9.42
CA ARG A 119 -3.13 -8.54 10.71
C ARG A 119 -2.20 -8.52 11.91
N VAL A 120 -1.11 -9.27 11.87
CA VAL A 120 -0.11 -9.31 12.95
C VAL A 120 0.58 -7.96 13.09
N LEU A 121 1.05 -7.37 11.98
CA LEU A 121 1.69 -6.05 12.00
C LEU A 121 0.73 -4.97 12.47
N GLN A 122 -0.52 -4.99 12.02
CA GLN A 122 -1.56 -4.08 12.49
C GLN A 122 -1.78 -4.22 14.00
N GLY A 123 -1.96 -5.45 14.50
CA GLY A 123 -2.11 -5.68 15.94
C GLY A 123 -0.86 -5.29 16.76
N CYS A 124 0.34 -5.35 16.18
CA CYS A 124 1.56 -4.83 16.80
C CYS A 124 1.56 -3.29 16.86
N LEU A 125 1.17 -2.61 15.78
CA LEU A 125 1.10 -1.15 15.70
C LEU A 125 -0.03 -0.56 16.57
N GLU A 126 -1.16 -1.25 16.69
CA GLU A 126 -2.25 -0.88 17.61
C GLU A 126 -1.79 -0.94 19.08
N ARG A 127 -0.96 -1.94 19.42
CA ARG A 127 -0.39 -2.08 20.77
C ARG A 127 0.75 -1.10 21.05
N ARG A 128 1.58 -0.79 20.03
CA ARG A 128 2.71 0.13 20.12
C ARG A 128 2.64 1.12 18.93
N PRO A 129 1.86 2.20 19.05
CA PRO A 129 1.74 3.17 17.98
C PRO A 129 3.09 3.84 17.70
N PRO A 130 3.36 4.21 16.43
CA PRO A 130 4.57 4.95 16.09
C PRO A 130 4.56 6.28 16.84
N ARG A 131 5.70 6.65 17.44
CA ARG A 131 5.85 7.95 18.12
C ARG A 131 5.57 9.13 17.19
N ILE A 132 5.84 8.94 15.90
CA ILE A 132 5.64 9.91 14.85
C ILE A 132 4.99 9.16 13.68
N PRO A 133 3.67 9.21 13.54
CA PRO A 133 2.98 8.53 12.45
C PRO A 133 3.22 9.26 11.13
N VAL A 134 3.32 8.48 10.04
CA VAL A 134 3.25 9.01 8.68
C VAL A 134 1.81 9.49 8.44
N PRO A 135 1.60 10.70 7.89
CA PRO A 135 0.26 11.17 7.55
C PRO A 135 -0.43 10.22 6.57
N GLU A 136 -1.73 9.99 6.73
CA GLU A 136 -2.50 9.05 5.90
C GLU A 136 -2.35 9.32 4.40
N TRP A 137 -2.34 10.58 3.98
CA TRP A 137 -2.18 10.98 2.58
C TRP A 137 -0.74 10.81 2.04
N ALA A 138 0.24 10.58 2.91
CA ALA A 138 1.62 10.30 2.53
C ALA A 138 1.96 8.80 2.62
N ALA A 139 1.10 7.99 3.25
CA ALA A 139 1.33 6.56 3.42
C ALA A 139 1.49 5.79 2.08
N PRO A 140 0.71 6.07 1.01
CA PRO A 140 0.94 5.43 -0.29
C PRO A 140 2.34 5.69 -0.86
N TYR A 141 2.87 6.91 -0.68
CA TYR A 141 4.21 7.25 -1.16
C TYR A 141 5.29 6.50 -0.37
N ASP A 142 5.16 6.44 0.95
CA ASP A 142 6.08 5.67 1.80
C ASP A 142 6.06 4.18 1.43
N ALA A 143 4.87 3.60 1.21
CA ALA A 143 4.71 2.21 0.82
C ALA A 143 5.34 1.90 -0.55
N GLU A 144 5.01 2.68 -1.59
CA GLU A 144 5.48 2.39 -2.95
C GLU A 144 6.98 2.66 -3.13
N THR A 145 7.53 3.69 -2.48
CA THR A 145 8.99 3.91 -2.48
C THR A 145 9.74 2.81 -1.73
N ALA A 146 9.20 2.29 -0.62
CA ALA A 146 9.79 1.16 0.09
C ALA A 146 9.74 -0.14 -0.74
N ARG A 147 8.64 -0.38 -1.46
CA ARG A 147 8.51 -1.54 -2.35
C ARG A 147 9.48 -1.47 -3.52
N LEU A 148 9.62 -0.31 -4.15
CA LEU A 148 10.59 -0.10 -5.21
C LEU A 148 12.02 -0.24 -4.68
N ASP A 149 12.36 0.31 -3.51
CA ASP A 149 13.70 0.15 -2.92
C ASP A 149 14.03 -1.32 -2.61
N ALA A 150 13.03 -2.11 -2.21
CA ALA A 150 13.19 -3.55 -2.01
C ALA A 150 13.50 -4.28 -3.33
N LEU A 151 12.79 -3.98 -4.41
CA LEU A 151 13.10 -4.50 -5.76
C LEU A 151 14.54 -4.15 -6.17
N LEU A 152 14.91 -2.88 -6.02
CA LEU A 152 16.24 -2.38 -6.41
C LEU A 152 17.38 -2.93 -5.53
N GLN A 153 17.07 -3.49 -4.36
CA GLN A 153 18.08 -4.03 -3.46
C GLN A 153 18.77 -5.26 -4.03
N ASP A 154 18.04 -6.05 -4.81
CA ASP A 154 18.54 -7.32 -5.37
C ASP A 154 19.24 -7.14 -6.73
N PHE A 155 19.28 -5.92 -7.27
CA PHE A 155 19.85 -5.65 -8.60
C PHE A 155 21.39 -5.64 -8.58
N GLY A 156 21.98 -6.38 -9.53
CA GLY A 156 23.36 -6.26 -9.93
C GLY A 156 23.58 -5.10 -10.91
N ASP A 157 24.82 -4.87 -11.32
CA ASP A 157 25.18 -3.72 -12.17
C ASP A 157 24.55 -3.79 -13.58
N ALA A 158 24.25 -5.00 -14.09
CA ALA A 158 23.66 -5.18 -15.42
C ALA A 158 22.20 -4.74 -15.45
N GLU A 159 21.43 -5.04 -14.40
CA GLU A 159 20.01 -4.70 -14.28
C GLU A 159 19.79 -3.18 -14.29
N TRP A 160 20.71 -2.40 -13.71
CA TRP A 160 20.66 -0.92 -13.77
C TRP A 160 20.72 -0.35 -15.19
N HIS A 161 21.24 -1.13 -16.15
CA HIS A 161 21.33 -0.79 -17.55
C HIS A 161 20.29 -1.48 -18.43
N ALA A 162 19.38 -2.26 -17.84
CA ALA A 162 18.27 -2.87 -18.57
C ALA A 162 17.42 -1.78 -19.26
N PRO A 163 17.05 -1.97 -20.54
CA PRO A 163 16.35 -0.95 -21.30
C PRO A 163 14.89 -0.83 -20.87
N VAL A 164 14.48 0.38 -20.49
CA VAL A 164 13.10 0.70 -20.15
C VAL A 164 12.51 1.63 -21.20
N ARG A 165 11.21 1.48 -21.48
CA ARG A 165 10.45 2.39 -22.34
C ARG A 165 9.35 3.06 -21.53
N LEU A 166 9.61 4.30 -21.13
CA LEU A 166 8.59 5.15 -20.54
C LEU A 166 7.50 5.44 -21.58
N ARG A 167 6.23 5.37 -21.18
CA ARG A 167 5.07 5.62 -22.02
C ARG A 167 4.18 6.68 -21.37
N TRP A 168 3.60 7.54 -22.19
CA TRP A 168 2.56 8.49 -21.78
C TRP A 168 1.71 8.86 -23.00
N PHE A 169 0.67 9.66 -22.78
CA PHE A 169 -0.28 10.07 -23.81
C PHE A 169 -0.24 11.59 -23.98
N GLU A 170 0.06 12.06 -25.19
CA GLU A 170 0.15 13.48 -25.51
C GLU A 170 -0.52 13.75 -26.86
N LYS A 171 -1.33 14.82 -26.95
CA LYS A 171 -1.98 15.28 -28.20
C LYS A 171 -2.74 14.16 -28.94
N ASP A 172 -3.45 13.33 -28.18
CA ASP A 172 -4.23 12.20 -28.67
C ASP A 172 -3.41 11.03 -29.25
N GLU A 173 -2.10 11.00 -28.99
CA GLU A 173 -1.20 9.96 -29.47
C GLU A 173 -0.39 9.31 -28.31
N PRO A 174 -0.23 7.97 -28.32
CA PRO A 174 0.73 7.30 -27.44
C PRO A 174 2.15 7.77 -27.77
N THR A 175 2.86 8.25 -26.75
CA THR A 175 4.23 8.74 -26.84
C THR A 175 5.14 7.87 -25.98
N SER A 176 6.43 7.79 -26.31
CA SER A 176 7.38 7.03 -25.50
C SER A 176 8.81 7.59 -25.53
N ARG A 177 9.57 7.27 -24.48
CA ARG A 177 10.98 7.60 -24.35
C ARG A 177 11.77 6.38 -23.91
N ARG A 178 12.86 6.06 -24.63
CA ARG A 178 13.78 5.00 -24.21
C ARG A 178 14.74 5.52 -23.15
N THR A 179 14.95 4.72 -22.13
CA THR A 179 15.89 4.98 -21.04
C THR A 179 16.40 3.64 -20.48
N THR A 180 17.01 3.65 -19.29
CA THR A 180 17.37 2.45 -18.52
C THR A 180 16.72 2.48 -17.15
N VAL A 181 16.79 1.38 -16.39
CA VAL A 181 16.39 1.34 -14.98
C VAL A 181 16.98 2.51 -14.19
N ALA A 182 18.30 2.74 -14.30
CA ALA A 182 18.94 3.89 -13.66
C ALA A 182 18.39 5.24 -14.15
N GLY A 183 18.02 5.33 -15.42
CA GLY A 183 17.38 6.51 -15.98
C GLY A 183 15.97 6.75 -15.41
N VAL A 184 15.20 5.70 -15.14
CA VAL A 184 13.89 5.79 -14.46
C VAL A 184 14.05 6.26 -13.01
N ILE A 185 15.01 5.73 -12.27
CA ILE A 185 15.28 6.21 -10.90
C ILE A 185 15.77 7.65 -10.90
N ALA A 186 16.58 8.05 -11.88
CA ALA A 186 16.95 9.46 -12.06
C ALA A 186 15.73 10.34 -12.38
N HIS A 187 14.79 9.86 -13.19
CA HIS A 187 13.54 10.55 -13.46
C HIS A 187 12.75 10.76 -12.15
N LEU A 188 12.48 9.69 -11.38
CA LEU A 188 11.78 9.78 -10.09
C LEU A 188 12.46 10.77 -9.14
N LEU A 189 13.78 10.65 -8.95
CA LEU A 189 14.60 11.58 -8.15
C LEU A 189 14.37 13.04 -8.56
N THR A 190 14.43 13.34 -9.86
CA THR A 190 14.34 14.73 -10.33
C THR A 190 12.94 15.31 -10.15
N VAL A 191 11.90 14.51 -10.34
CA VAL A 191 10.51 14.98 -10.24
C VAL A 191 10.05 15.05 -8.78
N ASP A 192 10.44 14.10 -7.92
CA ASP A 192 10.23 14.16 -6.47
C ASP A 192 10.92 15.40 -5.86
N GLY A 193 11.96 15.92 -6.53
CA GLY A 193 12.57 17.22 -6.24
C GLY A 193 11.59 18.41 -6.21
N LEU A 194 10.47 18.36 -6.95
CA LEU A 194 9.43 19.39 -6.87
C LEU A 194 8.78 19.42 -5.48
N VAL A 195 8.53 18.25 -4.89
CA VAL A 195 8.01 18.12 -3.52
C VAL A 195 9.08 18.53 -2.51
N ALA A 196 10.33 18.14 -2.74
CA ALA A 196 11.45 18.52 -1.89
C ALA A 196 11.60 20.05 -1.78
N LEU A 197 11.54 20.75 -2.93
CA LEU A 197 11.57 22.21 -2.99
C LEU A 197 10.41 22.84 -2.24
N ALA A 198 9.18 22.35 -2.41
CA ALA A 198 8.02 22.86 -1.68
C ALA A 198 8.21 22.72 -0.17
N LEU A 199 8.79 21.61 0.29
CA LEU A 199 9.10 21.35 1.70
C LEU A 199 10.34 22.10 2.23
N GLY A 200 11.02 22.89 1.39
CA GLY A 200 12.24 23.61 1.76
C GLY A 200 13.48 22.73 1.91
N LEU A 201 13.45 21.53 1.33
CA LEU A 201 14.61 20.64 1.24
C LEU A 201 15.49 21.01 0.03
N GLN A 202 16.68 20.43 -0.02
CA GLN A 202 17.60 20.64 -1.13
C GLN A 202 17.04 20.04 -2.44
N ASP A 203 17.25 20.74 -3.55
CA ASP A 203 16.92 20.21 -4.88
C ASP A 203 17.95 19.14 -5.28
N PRO A 204 17.53 17.89 -5.58
CA PRO A 204 18.43 16.84 -6.06
C PRO A 204 19.10 17.17 -7.41
N MET A 205 18.59 18.15 -8.16
CA MET A 205 19.22 18.60 -9.41
C MET A 205 20.52 19.38 -9.18
N GLY A 206 20.80 19.84 -7.95
CA GLY A 206 21.99 20.65 -7.65
C GLY A 206 22.07 21.89 -8.54
N ASP A 207 23.18 22.06 -9.26
CA ASP A 207 23.40 23.19 -10.17
C ASP A 207 22.77 23.00 -11.57
N VAL A 208 22.13 21.85 -11.84
CA VAL A 208 21.50 21.57 -13.13
C VAL A 208 20.20 22.38 -13.25
N ALA A 209 20.20 23.35 -14.16
CA ALA A 209 19.02 24.16 -14.45
C ALA A 209 18.15 23.50 -15.54
N ALA A 210 16.84 23.41 -15.28
CA ALA A 210 15.85 23.05 -16.29
C ALA A 210 15.29 24.29 -16.98
N ASP A 211 15.10 24.25 -18.30
CA ASP A 211 14.52 25.36 -19.08
C ASP A 211 13.10 25.69 -18.62
N ARG A 212 12.34 24.67 -18.21
CA ARG A 212 11.04 24.77 -17.55
C ARG A 212 11.02 23.84 -16.34
N PRO A 213 10.46 24.26 -15.20
CA PRO A 213 10.38 23.43 -13.99
C PRO A 213 9.23 22.41 -14.06
N THR A 214 9.01 21.79 -15.22
CA THR A 214 8.03 20.70 -15.41
C THR A 214 8.69 19.35 -15.15
N PRO A 215 7.94 18.28 -14.84
CA PRO A 215 8.48 16.92 -14.70
C PRO A 215 9.37 16.50 -15.89
N SER A 216 8.86 16.61 -17.12
CA SER A 216 9.62 16.35 -18.34
C SER A 216 10.87 17.24 -18.47
N GLY A 217 10.74 18.53 -18.17
CA GLY A 217 11.83 19.52 -18.30
C GLY A 217 12.99 19.22 -17.34
N ARG A 218 12.67 18.87 -16.09
CA ARG A 218 13.65 18.48 -15.06
C ARG A 218 14.34 17.18 -15.41
N THR A 219 13.58 16.17 -15.81
CA THR A 219 14.09 14.86 -16.23
C THR A 219 15.08 14.99 -17.39
N GLU A 220 14.68 15.67 -18.46
CA GLU A 220 15.51 15.85 -19.64
C GLU A 220 16.74 16.72 -19.37
N ALA A 221 16.63 17.76 -18.53
CA ALA A 221 17.79 18.55 -18.13
C ALA A 221 18.81 17.72 -17.35
N TYR A 222 18.35 16.88 -16.41
CA TYR A 222 19.22 16.01 -15.62
C TYR A 222 19.91 14.94 -16.47
N TRP A 223 19.17 14.28 -17.37
CA TRP A 223 19.74 13.31 -18.30
C TRP A 223 20.76 13.95 -19.26
N ARG A 224 20.50 15.17 -19.76
CA ARG A 224 21.45 15.90 -20.62
C ARG A 224 22.70 16.38 -19.90
N ALA A 225 22.59 16.74 -18.62
CA ALA A 225 23.73 17.22 -17.83
C ALA A 225 24.75 16.11 -17.50
N SER A 226 24.32 14.85 -17.56
CA SER A 226 25.17 13.71 -17.26
C SER A 226 26.05 13.34 -18.46
N HIS A 227 27.39 13.32 -18.27
CA HIS A 227 28.32 12.94 -19.35
C HIS A 227 28.23 11.44 -19.71
N PHE A 228 27.84 10.61 -18.75
CA PHE A 228 27.54 9.19 -18.92
C PHE A 228 26.08 8.93 -18.55
N PRO A 229 25.44 7.89 -19.11
CA PRO A 229 24.12 7.46 -18.66
C PRO A 229 24.11 7.22 -17.14
N PRO A 230 22.99 7.52 -16.45
CA PRO A 230 22.81 7.17 -15.05
C PRO A 230 23.18 5.70 -14.77
N THR A 231 23.76 5.46 -13.60
CA THR A 231 24.15 4.12 -13.12
C THR A 231 23.49 3.86 -11.76
N ARG A 232 23.76 2.71 -11.13
CA ARG A 232 23.39 2.39 -9.74
C ARG A 232 23.61 3.52 -8.73
N ALA A 233 24.56 4.43 -8.99
CA ALA A 233 24.86 5.56 -8.12
C ALA A 233 23.64 6.46 -7.81
N VAL A 234 22.60 6.47 -8.66
CA VAL A 234 21.37 7.26 -8.42
C VAL A 234 20.50 6.71 -7.29
N ARG A 235 20.65 5.43 -6.90
CA ARG A 235 19.82 4.81 -5.86
C ARG A 235 19.97 5.50 -4.51
N ALA A 236 21.20 5.79 -4.09
CA ALA A 236 21.45 6.35 -2.76
C ALA A 236 20.85 7.75 -2.59
N PRO A 237 21.06 8.72 -3.51
CA PRO A 237 20.39 10.02 -3.46
C PRO A 237 18.86 9.91 -3.51
N TRP A 238 18.32 9.04 -4.37
CA TRP A 238 16.88 8.82 -4.47
C TRP A 238 16.31 8.33 -3.14
N ARG A 239 16.91 7.29 -2.56
CA ARG A 239 16.48 6.72 -1.27
C ARG A 239 16.61 7.70 -0.11
N GLU A 240 17.66 8.51 -0.11
CA GLU A 240 17.81 9.57 0.90
C GLU A 240 16.70 10.62 0.77
N GLN A 241 16.38 11.02 -0.46
CA GLN A 241 15.30 11.96 -0.72
C GLN A 241 13.93 11.42 -0.31
N THR A 242 13.57 10.19 -0.68
CA THR A 242 12.27 9.59 -0.32
C THR A 242 12.09 9.57 1.19
N HIS A 243 13.12 9.16 1.93
CA HIS A 243 13.14 9.20 3.40
C HIS A 243 13.03 10.62 3.95
N ALA A 244 13.74 11.59 3.37
CA ALA A 244 13.69 12.99 3.81
C ALA A 244 12.30 13.59 3.61
N LEU A 245 11.62 13.28 2.50
CA LEU A 245 10.25 13.70 2.21
C LEU A 245 9.28 13.15 3.26
N VAL A 246 9.24 11.83 3.44
CA VAL A 246 8.37 11.15 4.42
C VAL A 246 8.63 11.65 5.83
N ARG A 247 9.91 11.77 6.22
CA ARG A 247 10.29 12.32 7.52
C ARG A 247 9.74 13.72 7.68
N THR A 248 9.99 14.62 6.73
CA THR A 248 9.60 16.02 6.82
C THR A 248 8.10 16.18 6.99
N VAL A 249 7.28 15.49 6.17
CA VAL A 249 5.82 15.56 6.29
C VAL A 249 5.29 14.94 7.59
N SER A 250 5.98 13.93 8.14
CA SER A 250 5.60 13.32 9.42
C SER A 250 5.85 14.23 10.62
N PHE A 251 6.86 15.09 10.55
CA PHE A 251 7.13 16.11 11.58
C PHE A 251 6.32 17.39 11.38
N ALA A 252 5.91 17.67 10.14
CA ALA A 252 5.17 18.88 9.80
C ALA A 252 3.67 18.62 10.02
N GLY A 253 3.13 19.06 11.16
CA GLY A 253 1.75 18.78 11.61
C GLY A 253 0.65 19.10 10.59
N GLY A 254 -0.62 18.81 10.93
CA GLY A 254 -1.74 18.64 9.98
C GLY A 254 -2.08 19.78 8.99
N GLY A 255 -1.44 20.95 9.04
CA GLY A 255 -1.62 22.05 8.07
C GLY A 255 -0.81 21.93 6.78
N THR A 256 0.24 21.10 6.75
CA THR A 256 1.20 21.03 5.63
C THR A 256 0.64 20.44 4.35
N GLY A 257 -0.36 19.56 4.42
CA GLY A 257 -1.00 18.97 3.25
C GLY A 257 -1.70 19.97 2.30
N LYS A 258 -1.81 21.25 2.69
CA LYS A 258 -2.36 22.33 1.85
C LYS A 258 -1.30 23.16 1.12
N LEU A 259 -0.02 22.96 1.43
CA LEU A 259 1.09 23.66 0.78
C LEU A 259 1.04 23.43 -0.73
N SER A 260 1.24 24.47 -1.55
CA SER A 260 1.22 24.33 -3.00
C SER A 260 2.54 23.75 -3.52
N VAL A 261 2.45 22.75 -4.40
CA VAL A 261 3.58 22.16 -5.13
C VAL A 261 3.42 22.50 -6.60
N ALA A 262 4.36 23.26 -7.15
CA ALA A 262 4.32 23.67 -8.55
C ALA A 262 4.89 22.57 -9.46
N TYR A 263 4.12 22.17 -10.47
CA TYR A 263 4.51 21.24 -11.54
C TYR A 263 4.84 21.97 -12.85
N GLY A 264 5.02 23.30 -12.79
CA GLY A 264 5.26 24.17 -13.93
C GLY A 264 3.96 24.65 -14.57
N ASP A 265 3.19 23.74 -15.18
CA ASP A 265 1.95 24.10 -15.90
C ASP A 265 0.70 24.09 -15.00
N PHE A 266 0.80 23.46 -13.84
CA PHE A 266 -0.26 23.39 -12.83
C PHE A 266 0.35 23.29 -11.43
N GLU A 267 -0.51 23.36 -10.41
CA GLU A 267 -0.10 23.17 -9.01
C GLU A 267 -1.02 22.14 -8.34
N LEU A 268 -0.45 21.39 -7.40
CA LEU A 268 -1.18 20.46 -6.55
C LEU A 268 -0.95 20.82 -5.08
N PRO A 269 -1.97 20.70 -4.21
CA PRO A 269 -1.72 20.65 -2.78
C PRO A 269 -0.77 19.50 -2.44
N LEU A 270 0.11 19.67 -1.46
CA LEU A 270 1.13 18.69 -1.07
C LEU A 270 0.56 17.29 -0.87
N ARG A 271 -0.63 17.17 -0.26
CA ARG A 271 -1.29 15.87 -0.08
C ARG A 271 -1.59 15.16 -1.41
N ASP A 272 -2.04 15.92 -2.41
CA ASP A 272 -2.38 15.40 -3.73
C ASP A 272 -1.10 15.18 -4.54
N ALA A 273 -0.07 16.02 -4.35
CA ALA A 273 1.26 15.81 -4.93
C ALA A 273 1.91 14.53 -4.41
N MET A 274 1.83 14.19 -3.12
CA MET A 274 2.37 12.92 -2.61
C MET A 274 1.66 11.70 -3.17
N LEU A 275 0.33 11.77 -3.36
CA LEU A 275 -0.45 10.72 -4.00
C LEU A 275 -0.08 10.56 -5.48
N ASP A 276 0.12 11.67 -6.20
CA ASP A 276 0.65 11.68 -7.56
C ASP A 276 2.03 11.02 -7.61
N ARG A 277 2.95 11.40 -6.72
CA ARG A 277 4.29 10.78 -6.66
C ARG A 277 4.24 9.30 -6.32
N ALA A 278 3.29 8.87 -5.49
CA ALA A 278 3.10 7.45 -5.17
C ALA A 278 2.62 6.66 -6.39
N PHE A 279 1.67 7.21 -7.15
CA PHE A 279 1.20 6.64 -8.41
C PHE A 279 2.35 6.50 -9.43
N GLU A 280 3.11 7.56 -9.64
CA GLU A 280 4.26 7.58 -10.56
C GLU A 280 5.36 6.59 -10.11
N CYS A 281 5.62 6.48 -8.80
CA CYS A 281 6.57 5.50 -8.27
C CYS A 281 6.13 4.07 -8.54
N TRP A 282 4.84 3.75 -8.38
CA TRP A 282 4.33 2.41 -8.66
C TRP A 282 4.38 2.09 -10.16
N VAL A 283 3.87 2.98 -11.02
CA VAL A 283 3.88 2.78 -12.48
C VAL A 283 5.30 2.55 -12.98
N HIS A 284 6.27 3.33 -12.50
CA HIS A 284 7.66 3.15 -12.89
C HIS A 284 8.35 1.95 -12.24
N ALA A 285 7.87 1.48 -11.09
CA ALA A 285 8.31 0.20 -10.55
C ALA A 285 7.82 -0.96 -11.43
N GLU A 286 6.61 -0.89 -11.99
CA GLU A 286 6.09 -1.84 -12.97
C GLU A 286 6.92 -1.79 -14.27
N ASP A 287 7.23 -0.60 -14.80
CA ASP A 287 8.13 -0.43 -15.95
C ASP A 287 9.51 -1.08 -15.73
N ILE A 288 10.07 -0.94 -14.53
CA ILE A 288 11.36 -1.52 -14.15
C ILE A 288 11.23 -3.04 -14.03
N ALA A 289 10.20 -3.52 -13.34
CA ALA A 289 9.98 -4.94 -13.11
C ALA A 289 9.78 -5.69 -14.43
N ASP A 290 9.00 -5.13 -15.34
CA ASP A 290 8.82 -5.64 -16.71
C ASP A 290 10.16 -5.72 -17.47
N ALA A 291 11.02 -4.72 -17.33
CA ALA A 291 12.31 -4.68 -18.03
C ALA A 291 13.32 -5.72 -17.54
N VAL A 292 13.11 -6.29 -16.33
CA VAL A 292 13.96 -7.33 -15.74
C VAL A 292 13.23 -8.65 -15.50
N ASP A 293 12.04 -8.82 -16.09
CA ASP A 293 11.18 -10.01 -15.94
C ASP A 293 10.87 -10.38 -14.47
N TYR A 294 10.62 -9.37 -13.63
CA TYR A 294 10.29 -9.54 -12.20
C TYR A 294 8.79 -9.39 -11.93
N PRO A 295 8.17 -10.27 -11.11
CA PRO A 295 6.76 -10.14 -10.76
C PRO A 295 6.51 -8.95 -9.82
N TYR A 296 5.69 -7.99 -10.23
CA TYR A 296 5.33 -6.83 -9.40
C TYR A 296 3.82 -6.65 -9.34
N GLU A 297 3.25 -6.75 -8.13
CA GLU A 297 1.80 -6.66 -7.91
C GLU A 297 1.30 -5.22 -7.82
N ALA A 298 0.00 -5.01 -7.99
CA ALA A 298 -0.63 -3.70 -7.77
C ALA A 298 -0.52 -3.23 -6.30
N PRO A 299 -0.66 -1.93 -6.02
CA PRO A 299 -0.76 -1.40 -4.66
C PRO A 299 -1.88 -2.05 -3.87
N VAL A 300 -1.73 -2.05 -2.54
CA VAL A 300 -2.81 -2.53 -1.66
C VAL A 300 -4.07 -1.69 -1.89
N GLY A 301 -5.24 -2.32 -1.75
CA GLY A 301 -6.52 -1.73 -2.17
C GLY A 301 -6.78 -0.31 -1.66
N ARG A 302 -6.45 -0.02 -0.39
CA ARG A 302 -6.61 1.32 0.18
C ARG A 302 -5.72 2.37 -0.50
N ASP A 303 -4.47 2.03 -0.80
CA ASP A 303 -3.53 2.95 -1.44
C ASP A 303 -3.90 3.16 -2.91
N LEU A 304 -4.28 2.08 -3.59
CA LEU A 304 -4.84 2.15 -4.95
C LEU A 304 -6.07 3.04 -5.00
N HIS A 305 -7.00 2.91 -4.04
CA HIS A 305 -8.19 3.76 -3.97
C HIS A 305 -7.84 5.25 -3.84
N HIS A 306 -6.83 5.61 -3.04
CA HIS A 306 -6.41 7.01 -2.92
C HIS A 306 -5.83 7.57 -4.24
N MET A 307 -5.09 6.75 -5.00
CA MET A 307 -4.56 7.14 -6.32
C MET A 307 -5.68 7.30 -7.35
N VAL A 308 -6.63 6.34 -7.37
CA VAL A 308 -7.82 6.38 -8.23
C VAL A 308 -8.68 7.61 -7.91
N ASP A 309 -8.91 7.89 -6.62
CA ASP A 309 -9.66 9.07 -6.20
C ASP A 309 -9.01 10.37 -6.68
N LEU A 310 -7.69 10.50 -6.55
CA LEU A 310 -6.98 11.67 -7.07
C LEU A 310 -7.20 11.82 -8.58
N ALA A 311 -6.96 10.76 -9.35
CA ALA A 311 -7.13 10.78 -10.80
C ALA A 311 -8.57 11.16 -11.18
N ALA A 312 -9.58 10.55 -10.54
CA ALA A 312 -10.99 10.87 -10.75
C ALA A 312 -11.31 12.35 -10.44
N ARG A 313 -10.78 12.91 -9.34
CA ARG A 313 -10.94 14.33 -8.99
C ARG A 313 -10.27 15.28 -10.00
N MET A 314 -9.25 14.83 -10.71
CA MET A 314 -8.55 15.63 -11.71
C MET A 314 -9.27 15.65 -13.08
N LEU A 315 -10.07 14.63 -13.40
CA LEU A 315 -10.72 14.48 -14.71
C LEU A 315 -11.50 15.73 -15.18
N PRO A 316 -12.33 16.41 -14.36
CA PRO A 316 -13.05 17.60 -14.82
C PRO A 316 -12.14 18.72 -15.30
N THR A 317 -11.03 18.94 -14.60
CA THR A 317 -10.02 19.95 -14.95
C THR A 317 -9.30 19.58 -16.24
N VAL A 318 -8.92 18.32 -16.40
CA VAL A 318 -8.25 17.82 -17.61
C VAL A 318 -9.18 17.86 -18.82
N LEU A 319 -10.44 17.45 -18.67
CA LEU A 319 -11.48 17.59 -19.70
C LEU A 319 -11.61 19.03 -20.17
N ALA A 320 -11.69 19.99 -19.25
CA ALA A 320 -11.78 21.40 -19.59
C ALA A 320 -10.52 21.90 -20.33
N ALA A 321 -9.33 21.44 -19.93
CA ALA A 321 -8.09 21.77 -20.62
C ALA A 321 -8.05 21.20 -22.05
N ARG A 322 -8.45 19.95 -22.23
CA ARG A 322 -8.55 19.29 -23.55
C ARG A 322 -9.52 20.02 -24.48
N ARG A 323 -10.69 20.44 -23.99
CA ARG A 323 -11.64 21.25 -24.78
C ARG A 323 -11.06 22.59 -25.21
N ARG A 324 -10.35 23.29 -24.31
CA ARG A 324 -9.67 24.55 -24.66
C ARG A 324 -8.59 24.36 -25.73
N ALA A 325 -7.92 23.22 -25.71
CA ALA A 325 -6.91 22.85 -26.69
C ALA A 325 -7.49 22.25 -27.99
N GLY A 326 -8.80 22.03 -28.09
CA GLY A 326 -9.46 21.48 -29.27
C GLY A 326 -9.41 19.96 -29.40
N PHE A 327 -9.01 19.24 -28.36
CA PHE A 327 -8.91 17.76 -28.33
C PHE A 327 -10.16 17.05 -27.77
N ALA A 328 -11.20 17.81 -27.42
CA ALA A 328 -12.47 17.27 -26.95
C ALA A 328 -13.61 18.10 -27.54
N ALA A 329 -14.74 17.45 -27.78
CA ALA A 329 -15.86 18.12 -28.41
C ALA A 329 -16.38 19.26 -27.52
N PRO A 330 -16.79 20.39 -28.11
CA PRO A 330 -17.56 21.38 -27.35
C PRO A 330 -18.86 20.71 -26.88
N PRO A 331 -19.41 21.11 -25.72
CA PRO A 331 -20.70 20.58 -25.27
C PRO A 331 -21.75 20.70 -26.38
N PRO A 332 -22.57 19.66 -26.63
CA PRO A 332 -23.46 19.63 -27.78
C PRO A 332 -24.39 20.86 -27.81
N PRO A 333 -24.60 21.48 -28.99
CA PRO A 333 -25.50 22.62 -29.12
C PRO A 333 -26.94 22.16 -28.86
N GLY A 334 -27.58 22.72 -27.84
CA GLY A 334 -28.96 22.42 -27.49
C GLY A 334 -29.40 23.07 -26.17
N PRO A 335 -30.67 22.91 -25.76
CA PRO A 335 -31.17 23.43 -24.47
C PRO A 335 -30.44 22.85 -23.25
N HIS A 336 -29.59 21.82 -23.44
CA HIS A 336 -28.72 21.22 -22.45
C HIS A 336 -27.32 21.87 -22.37
N ARG A 337 -27.04 22.95 -23.12
CA ARG A 337 -25.88 23.83 -22.89
C ARG A 337 -26.10 24.63 -21.60
N ARG A 338 -26.20 23.92 -20.48
CA ARG A 338 -26.19 24.52 -19.15
C ARG A 338 -24.72 24.67 -18.79
N LEU A 339 -24.15 25.84 -19.06
CA LEU A 339 -23.11 26.33 -18.17
C LEU A 339 -23.78 26.46 -16.81
N VAL A 340 -23.67 25.40 -16.00
CA VAL A 340 -24.24 25.39 -14.67
C VAL A 340 -23.43 26.36 -13.81
N PRO A 341 -24.08 27.17 -12.96
CA PRO A 341 -23.38 27.95 -11.95
C PRO A 341 -22.43 27.06 -11.15
N ALA A 342 -21.35 27.64 -10.63
CA ALA A 342 -20.43 26.90 -9.78
C ALA A 342 -21.19 26.29 -8.57
N GLY A 343 -20.97 25.01 -8.30
CA GLY A 343 -21.66 24.27 -7.24
C GLY A 343 -23.00 23.65 -7.64
N GLU A 344 -23.52 23.91 -8.84
CA GLU A 344 -24.77 23.31 -9.32
C GLU A 344 -24.52 21.96 -10.03
N PRO A 345 -25.50 21.03 -9.99
CA PRO A 345 -25.38 19.74 -10.64
C PRO A 345 -25.40 19.87 -12.17
N GLY A 346 -24.44 19.21 -12.85
CA GLY A 346 -24.31 19.20 -14.31
C GLY A 346 -24.39 17.79 -14.92
N ARG A 347 -24.31 17.67 -16.25
CA ARG A 347 -24.21 16.34 -16.90
C ARG A 347 -23.02 15.60 -16.32
N SER A 348 -23.24 14.35 -15.95
CA SER A 348 -22.25 13.56 -15.24
C SER A 348 -22.03 12.22 -15.92
N LEU A 349 -20.79 11.76 -15.91
CA LEU A 349 -20.46 10.38 -16.21
C LEU A 349 -20.21 9.64 -14.90
N ARG A 350 -20.83 8.48 -14.71
CA ARG A 350 -20.49 7.57 -13.61
C ARG A 350 -19.23 6.80 -14.01
N LEU A 351 -18.19 6.92 -13.19
CA LEU A 351 -16.99 6.10 -13.27
C LEU A 351 -17.07 5.07 -12.14
N GLU A 352 -17.19 3.81 -12.48
CA GLU A 352 -17.16 2.68 -11.55
C GLU A 352 -15.82 1.97 -11.69
N ILE A 353 -15.11 1.83 -10.58
CA ILE A 353 -13.86 1.09 -10.52
C ILE A 353 -14.11 -0.16 -9.69
N GLU A 354 -13.82 -1.32 -10.27
CA GLU A 354 -13.94 -2.62 -9.64
C GLU A 354 -12.65 -3.02 -8.89
N GLY A 355 -12.73 -4.04 -8.04
CA GLY A 355 -11.57 -4.60 -7.33
C GLY A 355 -11.26 -3.93 -5.99
N SER A 356 -10.07 -4.23 -5.44
CA SER A 356 -9.68 -3.90 -4.06
C SER A 356 -9.49 -2.39 -3.80
N GLY A 357 -9.25 -1.60 -4.84
CA GLY A 357 -9.21 -0.13 -4.81
C GLY A 357 -10.45 0.53 -5.38
N GLY A 358 -11.52 -0.23 -5.58
CA GLY A 358 -12.73 0.20 -6.28
C GLY A 358 -13.53 1.30 -5.61
N GLY A 359 -14.52 1.79 -6.33
CA GLY A 359 -15.40 2.88 -5.90
C GLY A 359 -16.27 3.39 -7.04
N GLN A 360 -17.10 4.39 -6.75
CA GLN A 360 -17.92 5.07 -7.75
C GLN A 360 -17.74 6.59 -7.63
N TRP A 361 -17.45 7.23 -8.75
CA TRP A 361 -17.31 8.69 -8.86
C TRP A 361 -18.27 9.22 -9.91
N LEU A 362 -18.86 10.39 -9.64
CA LEU A 362 -19.66 11.12 -10.61
C LEU A 362 -18.82 12.26 -11.17
N ILE A 363 -18.36 12.10 -12.41
CA ILE A 363 -17.46 13.03 -13.08
C ILE A 363 -18.30 14.11 -13.78
N PRO A 364 -18.29 15.37 -13.31
CA PRO A 364 -18.98 16.45 -14.01
C PRO A 364 -18.33 16.71 -15.36
N LEU A 365 -19.15 16.70 -16.41
CA LEU A 365 -18.68 16.77 -17.78
C LEU A 365 -18.57 18.21 -18.27
N ASP A 366 -19.49 19.11 -17.89
CA ASP A 366 -19.63 20.40 -18.58
C ASP A 366 -18.70 21.50 -18.03
N SER A 367 -18.35 21.44 -16.74
CA SER A 367 -17.51 22.44 -16.06
C SER A 367 -16.75 21.82 -14.89
N PRO A 368 -15.47 22.19 -14.65
CA PRO A 368 -14.74 21.78 -13.44
C PRO A 368 -15.37 22.27 -12.13
N ALA A 369 -16.18 23.33 -12.19
CA ALA A 369 -16.85 23.89 -11.02
C ALA A 369 -18.25 23.29 -10.77
N ALA A 370 -18.71 22.39 -11.63
CA ALA A 370 -19.99 21.70 -11.46
C ALA A 370 -19.87 20.55 -10.45
N VAL A 371 -21.00 20.15 -9.87
CA VAL A 371 -21.07 18.99 -8.98
C VAL A 371 -21.57 17.78 -9.76
N GLY A 372 -20.95 16.62 -9.54
CA GLY A 372 -21.41 15.35 -10.10
C GLY A 372 -22.79 14.97 -9.58
N SER A 373 -23.67 14.47 -10.45
CA SER A 373 -25.08 14.18 -10.13
C SER A 373 -25.55 12.89 -10.79
N ALA A 374 -26.04 11.96 -9.98
CA ALA A 374 -26.64 10.71 -10.47
C ALA A 374 -27.96 10.97 -11.23
N GLU A 375 -28.69 12.02 -10.87
CA GLU A 375 -29.92 12.43 -11.57
C GLU A 375 -29.64 12.94 -13.00
N HIS A 376 -28.42 13.46 -13.23
CA HIS A 376 -27.96 13.98 -14.51
C HIS A 376 -26.91 13.07 -15.17
N GLU A 377 -26.94 11.78 -14.83
CA GLU A 377 -26.06 10.78 -15.44
C GLU A 377 -26.41 10.59 -16.91
N VAL A 378 -25.43 10.77 -17.79
CA VAL A 378 -25.58 10.58 -19.25
C VAL A 378 -24.81 9.38 -19.77
N ALA A 379 -23.86 8.88 -18.98
CA ALA A 379 -23.01 7.75 -19.33
C ALA A 379 -22.45 7.06 -18.08
N HIS A 380 -22.12 5.79 -18.23
CA HIS A 380 -21.49 4.94 -17.23
C HIS A 380 -20.31 4.19 -17.87
N VAL A 381 -19.16 4.26 -17.20
CA VAL A 381 -17.94 3.52 -17.54
C VAL A 381 -17.52 2.69 -16.33
N ALA A 382 -17.29 1.40 -16.54
CA ALA A 382 -16.83 0.47 -15.52
C ALA A 382 -15.52 -0.22 -15.95
N LEU A 383 -14.52 -0.27 -15.07
CA LEU A 383 -13.24 -0.96 -15.32
C LEU A 383 -12.54 -1.37 -14.03
N ASP A 384 -11.61 -2.32 -14.12
CA ASP A 384 -10.75 -2.70 -13.00
C ASP A 384 -9.80 -1.54 -12.60
N GLY A 385 -9.46 -1.45 -11.31
CA GLY A 385 -8.57 -0.40 -10.80
C GLY A 385 -7.19 -0.36 -11.46
N ALA A 386 -6.56 -1.52 -11.70
CA ALA A 386 -5.28 -1.56 -12.38
C ALA A 386 -5.39 -1.14 -13.85
N GLU A 387 -6.49 -1.49 -14.52
CA GLU A 387 -6.76 -1.05 -15.89
C GLU A 387 -6.95 0.47 -15.98
N PHE A 388 -7.68 1.08 -15.05
CA PHE A 388 -7.85 2.53 -14.99
C PHE A 388 -6.51 3.24 -14.77
N CYS A 389 -5.68 2.71 -13.87
CA CYS A 389 -4.36 3.24 -13.62
C CYS A 389 -3.42 3.09 -14.83
N ARG A 390 -3.42 1.96 -15.53
CA ARG A 390 -2.67 1.80 -16.79
C ARG A 390 -3.14 2.78 -17.87
N LEU A 391 -4.44 3.02 -17.98
CA LEU A 391 -4.98 4.06 -18.88
C LEU A 391 -4.47 5.44 -18.45
N ALA A 392 -4.60 5.79 -17.17
CA ALA A 392 -4.16 7.09 -16.63
C ALA A 392 -2.64 7.31 -16.76
N ALA A 393 -1.86 6.23 -16.76
CA ALA A 393 -0.42 6.22 -17.00
C ALA A 393 -0.03 6.18 -18.49
N GLY A 394 -1.00 6.22 -19.42
CA GLY A 394 -0.72 6.19 -20.86
C GLY A 394 -0.12 4.87 -21.36
N HIS A 395 -0.25 3.79 -20.58
CA HIS A 395 0.23 2.46 -20.94
C HIS A 395 -0.74 1.72 -21.87
N VAL A 396 -2.03 2.06 -21.79
CA VAL A 396 -3.08 1.53 -22.66
C VAL A 396 -3.73 2.68 -23.41
N PRO A 397 -3.84 2.62 -24.75
CA PRO A 397 -4.57 3.62 -25.52
C PRO A 397 -6.05 3.70 -25.08
N PRO A 398 -6.68 4.89 -25.03
CA PRO A 398 -8.08 5.03 -24.62
C PRO A 398 -9.08 4.16 -25.39
N ALA A 399 -8.79 3.87 -26.68
CA ALA A 399 -9.63 3.05 -27.54
C ALA A 399 -9.51 1.54 -27.26
N GLU A 400 -8.45 1.12 -26.58
CA GLU A 400 -8.13 -0.28 -26.28
C GLU A 400 -8.38 -0.63 -24.81
N ALA A 401 -8.68 0.36 -23.97
CA ALA A 401 -8.97 0.17 -22.55
C ALA A 401 -10.11 -0.83 -22.34
N ALA A 402 -9.88 -1.83 -21.49
CA ALA A 402 -10.86 -2.84 -21.14
C ALA A 402 -11.93 -2.27 -20.20
N ALA A 403 -12.88 -1.52 -20.77
CA ALA A 403 -13.94 -0.85 -20.04
C ALA A 403 -15.34 -1.25 -20.54
N GLY A 404 -16.24 -1.55 -19.59
CA GLY A 404 -17.67 -1.60 -19.82
C GLY A 404 -18.23 -0.19 -20.05
N GLN A 405 -19.05 -0.01 -21.08
CA GLN A 405 -19.48 1.32 -21.55
C GLN A 405 -20.98 1.34 -21.85
N VAL A 406 -21.71 2.28 -21.25
CA VAL A 406 -23.15 2.48 -21.47
C VAL A 406 -23.48 3.98 -21.53
N GLY A 407 -24.30 4.39 -22.50
CA GLY A 407 -24.80 5.77 -22.61
C GLY A 407 -24.12 6.60 -23.69
N ASP A 408 -23.92 7.90 -23.43
CA ASP A 408 -23.36 8.88 -24.35
C ASP A 408 -21.91 8.55 -24.76
N ARG A 409 -21.72 8.09 -26.01
CA ARG A 409 -20.42 7.67 -26.55
C ARG A 409 -19.38 8.80 -26.61
N GLU A 410 -19.81 10.03 -26.83
CA GLU A 410 -18.91 11.18 -26.90
C GLU A 410 -18.41 11.54 -25.51
N ALA A 411 -19.30 11.55 -24.52
CA ALA A 411 -18.92 11.73 -23.11
C ALA A 411 -17.95 10.66 -22.62
N ILE A 412 -18.20 9.39 -22.96
CA ILE A 412 -17.32 8.27 -22.62
C ILE A 412 -15.94 8.47 -23.24
N ARG A 413 -15.88 8.74 -24.55
CA ARG A 413 -14.63 8.98 -25.26
C ARG A 413 -13.84 10.14 -24.62
N ASP A 414 -14.50 11.27 -24.38
CA ASP A 414 -13.87 12.44 -23.78
C ASP A 414 -13.24 12.11 -22.42
N VAL A 415 -13.95 11.35 -21.58
CA VAL A 415 -13.43 10.94 -20.26
C VAL A 415 -12.26 9.97 -20.36
N LEU A 416 -12.32 8.95 -21.22
CA LEU A 416 -11.21 8.00 -21.37
C LEU A 416 -9.95 8.69 -21.91
N PHE A 417 -10.10 9.61 -22.86
CA PHE A 417 -8.99 10.42 -23.36
C PHE A 417 -8.47 11.42 -22.32
N ALA A 418 -9.35 11.98 -21.48
CA ALA A 418 -8.94 12.81 -20.36
C ALA A 418 -8.15 12.03 -19.31
N ALA A 419 -8.57 10.79 -18.99
CA ALA A 419 -7.83 9.91 -18.10
C ALA A 419 -6.41 9.66 -18.64
N ALA A 420 -6.27 9.26 -19.92
CA ALA A 420 -4.94 9.07 -20.50
C ALA A 420 -4.06 10.33 -20.49
N SER A 421 -4.67 11.50 -20.65
CA SER A 421 -3.96 12.79 -20.64
C SER A 421 -3.46 13.22 -19.25
N LEU A 422 -3.69 12.44 -18.19
CA LEU A 422 -3.05 12.63 -16.89
C LEU A 422 -1.56 12.23 -16.92
N SER A 423 -1.21 11.26 -17.76
CA SER A 423 0.16 10.77 -17.92
C SER A 423 1.09 11.83 -18.47
N ARG A 424 2.36 11.73 -18.06
CA ARG A 424 3.46 12.59 -18.49
C ARG A 424 4.77 11.88 -18.23
N MET A 425 5.83 12.36 -18.89
CA MET A 425 7.21 12.19 -18.41
C MET A 425 7.56 13.35 -17.49
#